data_AF-A0A096M1N0-F1
#
_entry.id   AF-A0A096M1N0-F1
#
_cell.length_a   1.000
_cell.length_b   1.000
_cell.length_c   1.000
_cell.angle_alpha   90.00
_cell.angle_beta   90.00
_cell.angle_gamma   90.00
#
_symmetry.space_group_name_H-M   'P 1'
#
loop_
_entity.id
_entity.type
_entity.pdbx_description
1 polymer ?
#
loop_
_entity_poly.entity_id
_entity_poly.type
_entity_poly.pdbx_seq_one_letter_code
_entity_poly.pdbx_strand_id
1 'polypeptide(L)'
;QDGRGFGIGELVWGKLRGFSWWPGRIVSWCMTGRSRAAEGTRWVMWFGDGKFSVVCVEKLLPLSSFNNAFHQPTYNKQPMYKKAIYEVLQVASSRAGKAFIACPDSDESETSKSVDMLNKEMIEWAMTGFQPTGPKGLEPPEEERNSEVYPEIWVEPEAAAYTPPPAKKPRKSTVEKGKVKDIIDERTRERLVYEVRQKCRSLEDICISCGSLNVSLEHPLFAGGMCQSCKNCFLECAYQYDDDGYQSYCTICCGGREVLMCGNNNCCRCFCVECVDLLVGQGAAHAAIKEDPWNCFMCSPKGVFGLLERRSDWPDHLQLFFANNHDQDFDPPKLYPPVLVEKRRPIRVLSLFDGIATGLLVLKELGIQVDRYVASEVCEDSITVGMVRHQGRIMYVGDVRNVTRKHIQEWGPFDLVIGGSPCNDLSIVNPARKGVYGGSGRLFFEFYRLLHEARPKEGDDRPFFWLFENVVAMGVSDKRDISRFLEVSSYSDRGLPAS
;
A
#
# COMPACT_ATOMS: atom_id res chain seq x y z
N GLN A 1 -21.98 -14.43 -8.97
CA GLN A 1 -22.47 -13.03 -9.08
C GLN A 1 -23.31 -12.70 -7.84
N ASP A 2 -22.98 -11.64 -7.12
CA ASP A 2 -23.59 -11.25 -5.83
C ASP A 2 -24.80 -10.29 -5.99
N GLY A 3 -25.22 -10.02 -7.23
CA GLY A 3 -26.38 -9.17 -7.55
C GLY A 3 -26.17 -7.66 -7.34
N ARG A 4 -24.95 -7.20 -7.01
CA ARG A 4 -24.65 -5.79 -6.69
C ARG A 4 -23.88 -5.03 -7.78
N GLY A 5 -24.08 -5.41 -9.05
CA GLY A 5 -23.50 -4.73 -10.23
C GLY A 5 -22.04 -5.11 -10.53
N PHE A 6 -21.63 -4.86 -11.77
CA PHE A 6 -20.29 -5.12 -12.34
C PHE A 6 -19.80 -6.59 -12.28
N GLY A 7 -20.04 -7.34 -13.36
CA GLY A 7 -19.54 -8.70 -13.56
C GLY A 7 -18.11 -8.79 -14.11
N ILE A 8 -17.53 -10.00 -14.07
CA ILE A 8 -16.20 -10.28 -14.64
C ILE A 8 -16.20 -9.93 -16.14
N GLY A 9 -15.15 -9.26 -16.59
CA GLY A 9 -14.96 -8.80 -17.96
C GLY A 9 -15.59 -7.44 -18.27
N GLU A 10 -16.42 -6.86 -17.38
CA GLU A 10 -17.01 -5.54 -17.62
C GLU A 10 -15.94 -4.43 -17.62
N LEU A 11 -16.10 -3.47 -18.54
CA LEU A 11 -15.26 -2.28 -18.59
C LEU A 11 -15.85 -1.19 -17.69
N VAL A 12 -15.01 -0.60 -16.86
CA VAL A 12 -15.41 0.34 -15.82
C VAL A 12 -14.49 1.55 -15.76
N TRP A 13 -14.99 2.62 -15.14
CA TRP A 13 -14.20 3.67 -14.55
C TRP A 13 -14.08 3.42 -13.06
N GLY A 14 -12.90 3.62 -12.48
CA GLY A 14 -12.72 3.56 -11.04
C GLY A 14 -12.09 4.83 -10.49
N LYS A 15 -12.50 5.21 -9.28
CA LYS A 15 -12.00 6.40 -8.57
C LYS A 15 -11.06 6.02 -7.43
N LEU A 16 -9.76 6.25 -7.63
CA LEU A 16 -8.74 6.17 -6.58
C LEU A 16 -8.47 7.55 -5.97
N ARG A 17 -8.14 7.59 -4.68
CA ARG A 17 -7.82 8.85 -3.97
C ARG A 17 -6.57 9.47 -4.59
N GLY A 18 -6.60 10.77 -4.89
CA GLY A 18 -5.49 11.49 -5.53
C GLY A 18 -5.40 11.33 -7.06
N PHE A 19 -6.21 10.47 -7.68
CA PHE A 19 -6.22 10.27 -9.13
C PHE A 19 -7.55 10.73 -9.75
N SER A 20 -7.52 11.09 -11.04
CA SER A 20 -8.73 11.21 -11.86
C SER A 20 -9.44 9.87 -11.98
N TRP A 21 -10.70 9.86 -12.44
CA TRP A 21 -11.35 8.60 -12.80
C TRP A 21 -10.50 7.86 -13.84
N TRP A 22 -10.16 6.61 -13.59
CA TRP A 22 -9.25 5.82 -14.43
C TRP A 22 -9.98 4.63 -15.05
N PRO A 23 -9.74 4.28 -16.32
CA PRO A 23 -10.40 3.14 -16.95
C PRO A 23 -9.79 1.80 -16.50
N GLY A 24 -10.64 0.80 -16.32
CA GLY A 24 -10.23 -0.55 -15.94
C GLY A 24 -11.21 -1.63 -16.40
N ARG A 25 -10.89 -2.88 -16.10
CA ARG A 25 -11.70 -4.07 -16.39
C ARG A 25 -11.87 -4.90 -15.13
N ILE A 26 -13.08 -5.37 -14.86
CA ILE A 26 -13.33 -6.28 -13.75
C ILE A 26 -12.72 -7.66 -14.07
N VAL A 27 -11.94 -8.19 -13.14
CA VAL A 27 -11.29 -9.51 -13.31
C VAL A 27 -11.63 -10.44 -12.16
N SER A 28 -11.47 -11.75 -12.40
CA SER A 28 -11.54 -12.75 -11.34
C SER A 28 -10.30 -12.67 -10.45
N TRP A 29 -10.46 -13.02 -9.17
CA TRP A 29 -9.34 -13.22 -8.24
C TRP A 29 -8.35 -14.28 -8.74
N CYS A 30 -8.80 -15.23 -9.56
CA CYS A 30 -7.91 -16.24 -10.16
C CYS A 30 -6.84 -15.58 -11.04
N MET A 31 -7.22 -14.53 -11.80
CA MET A 31 -6.29 -13.81 -12.66
C MET A 31 -5.30 -12.95 -11.88
N THR A 32 -5.66 -12.54 -10.66
CA THR A 32 -4.77 -11.74 -9.80
C THR A 32 -3.81 -12.62 -9.01
N GLY A 33 -4.07 -13.92 -8.89
CA GLY A 33 -3.35 -14.82 -7.98
C GLY A 33 -3.59 -14.49 -6.50
N ARG A 34 -4.68 -13.78 -6.17
CA ARG A 34 -4.98 -13.26 -4.82
C ARG A 34 -6.27 -13.83 -4.25
N SER A 35 -6.56 -13.49 -2.99
CA SER A 35 -7.82 -13.83 -2.34
C SER A 35 -9.03 -13.21 -3.04
N ARG A 36 -10.20 -13.85 -2.87
CA ARG A 36 -11.49 -13.35 -3.35
C ARG A 36 -11.72 -11.91 -2.86
N ALA A 37 -12.21 -11.06 -3.76
CA ALA A 37 -12.67 -9.71 -3.38
C ALA A 37 -13.80 -9.82 -2.34
N ALA A 38 -13.77 -8.95 -1.33
CA ALA A 38 -14.83 -8.88 -0.32
C ALA A 38 -16.17 -8.48 -0.95
N GLU A 39 -17.29 -8.84 -0.33
CA GLU A 39 -18.63 -8.46 -0.79
C GLU A 39 -18.72 -6.92 -0.88
N GLY A 40 -19.21 -6.39 -2.00
CA GLY A 40 -19.23 -4.94 -2.27
C GLY A 40 -17.94 -4.35 -2.87
N THR A 41 -16.94 -5.19 -3.16
CA THR A 41 -15.72 -4.79 -3.87
C THR A 41 -15.50 -5.62 -5.14
N ARG A 42 -14.68 -5.12 -6.06
CA ARG A 42 -14.27 -5.82 -7.27
C ARG A 42 -12.77 -5.70 -7.48
N TRP A 43 -12.15 -6.74 -8.02
CA TRP A 43 -10.81 -6.65 -8.59
C TRP A 43 -10.90 -5.92 -9.93
N VAL A 44 -10.18 -4.82 -10.05
CA VAL A 44 -10.10 -4.00 -11.26
C VAL A 44 -8.68 -4.05 -11.78
N MET A 45 -8.52 -4.53 -13.01
CA MET A 45 -7.28 -4.42 -13.77
C MET A 45 -7.29 -3.08 -14.51
N TRP A 46 -6.33 -2.21 -14.24
CA TRP A 46 -6.24 -0.87 -14.83
C TRP A 46 -5.58 -0.92 -16.20
N PHE A 47 -6.15 -0.18 -17.14
CA PHE A 47 -5.50 0.04 -18.44
C PHE A 47 -4.34 1.02 -18.28
N GLY A 48 -3.32 0.89 -19.14
CA GLY A 48 -2.09 1.68 -19.15
C GLY A 48 -0.91 0.94 -18.51
N ASP A 49 -1.04 0.53 -17.24
CA ASP A 49 0.02 -0.14 -16.48
C ASP A 49 -0.29 -1.60 -16.10
N GLY A 50 -1.53 -2.07 -16.27
CA GLY A 50 -1.94 -3.46 -16.03
C GLY A 50 -2.04 -3.85 -14.56
N LYS A 51 -2.01 -2.88 -13.64
CA LYS A 51 -2.12 -3.14 -12.19
C LYS A 51 -3.53 -3.57 -11.78
N PHE A 52 -3.67 -4.26 -10.67
CA PHE A 52 -4.88 -4.84 -10.11
C PHE A 52 -5.22 -4.29 -8.73
N SER A 53 -6.23 -3.44 -8.61
CA SER A 53 -6.66 -2.95 -7.31
C SER A 53 -8.03 -3.47 -6.90
N VAL A 54 -8.29 -3.58 -5.59
CA VAL A 54 -9.63 -3.83 -5.06
C VAL A 54 -10.35 -2.50 -4.93
N VAL A 55 -11.49 -2.36 -5.59
CA VAL A 55 -12.26 -1.11 -5.63
C VAL A 55 -13.68 -1.36 -5.12
N CYS A 56 -14.15 -0.49 -4.22
CA CYS A 56 -15.55 -0.51 -3.78
C CYS A 56 -16.48 -0.22 -4.96
N VAL A 57 -17.61 -0.93 -5.05
CA VAL A 57 -18.59 -0.76 -6.14
C VAL A 57 -19.09 0.69 -6.24
N GLU A 58 -19.21 1.41 -5.12
CA GLU A 58 -19.61 2.83 -5.08
C GLU A 58 -18.60 3.77 -5.77
N LYS A 59 -17.34 3.33 -5.91
CA LYS A 59 -16.27 4.06 -6.61
C LYS A 59 -16.10 3.58 -8.05
N LEU A 60 -17.06 2.81 -8.56
CA LEU A 60 -17.08 2.33 -9.94
C LEU A 60 -18.23 2.96 -10.73
N LEU A 61 -17.96 3.29 -11.99
CA LEU A 61 -18.96 3.66 -12.98
C LEU A 61 -18.79 2.76 -14.21
N PRO A 62 -19.86 2.44 -14.95
CA PRO A 62 -19.70 1.71 -16.21
C PRO A 62 -18.94 2.56 -17.21
N LEU A 63 -18.14 1.93 -18.09
CA LEU A 63 -17.38 2.66 -19.11
C LEU A 63 -18.29 3.56 -19.98
N SER A 64 -19.54 3.15 -20.18
CA SER A 64 -20.58 3.93 -20.87
C SER A 64 -20.80 5.34 -20.30
N SER A 65 -20.41 5.61 -19.05
CA SER A 65 -20.41 6.94 -18.43
C SER A 65 -19.20 7.80 -18.84
N PHE A 66 -18.65 7.59 -20.04
CA PHE A 66 -17.42 8.22 -20.53
C PHE A 66 -17.46 9.74 -20.45
N ASN A 67 -18.57 10.37 -20.84
CA ASN A 67 -18.75 11.82 -20.81
C ASN A 67 -18.67 12.42 -19.39
N ASN A 68 -18.96 11.64 -18.35
CA ASN A 68 -18.91 12.08 -16.96
C ASN A 68 -17.53 11.86 -16.32
N ALA A 69 -16.86 10.77 -16.70
CA ALA A 69 -15.64 10.31 -16.03
C ALA A 69 -14.36 10.77 -16.74
N PHE A 70 -14.39 10.97 -18.06
CA PHE A 70 -13.21 11.35 -18.82
C PHE A 70 -12.69 12.74 -18.44
N HIS A 71 -11.43 12.81 -18.01
CA HIS A 71 -10.81 14.06 -17.58
C HIS A 71 -9.79 14.59 -18.59
N GLN A 72 -10.22 15.52 -19.46
CA GLN A 72 -9.39 16.13 -20.50
C GLN A 72 -8.05 16.73 -20.00
N PRO A 73 -7.98 17.44 -18.84
CA PRO A 73 -6.71 17.96 -18.36
C PRO A 73 -5.68 16.88 -18.03
N THR A 74 -6.13 15.74 -17.48
CA THR A 74 -5.24 14.59 -17.19
C THR A 74 -4.78 13.95 -18.49
N TYR A 75 -5.69 13.78 -19.45
CA TYR A 75 -5.36 13.28 -20.79
C TYR A 75 -4.24 14.10 -21.44
N ASN A 76 -4.30 15.43 -21.39
CA ASN A 76 -3.29 16.26 -22.04
C ASN A 76 -1.91 16.19 -21.33
N LYS A 77 -1.87 15.98 -20.01
CA LYS A 77 -0.65 16.08 -19.18
C LYS A 77 0.02 14.75 -18.86
N GLN A 78 -0.72 13.65 -18.79
CA GLN A 78 -0.19 12.35 -18.34
C GLN A 78 -0.15 11.33 -19.49
N PRO A 79 1.05 10.95 -19.99
CA PRO A 79 1.19 9.95 -21.05
C PRO A 79 0.55 8.59 -20.70
N MET A 80 0.64 8.19 -19.43
CA MET A 80 0.05 6.94 -18.95
C MET A 80 -1.49 6.94 -19.02
N TYR A 81 -2.12 8.09 -18.73
CA TYR A 81 -3.57 8.22 -18.88
C TYR A 81 -3.98 8.17 -20.36
N LYS A 82 -3.21 8.81 -21.26
CA LYS A 82 -3.45 8.69 -22.71
C LYS A 82 -3.42 7.24 -23.17
N LYS A 83 -2.38 6.49 -22.76
CA LYS A 83 -2.23 5.06 -23.05
C LYS A 83 -3.41 4.26 -22.52
N ALA A 84 -3.83 4.49 -21.27
CA ALA A 84 -4.97 3.81 -20.66
C ALA A 84 -6.28 4.04 -21.42
N ILE A 85 -6.54 5.28 -21.86
CA ILE A 85 -7.71 5.63 -22.66
C ILE A 85 -7.67 4.95 -24.03
N TYR A 86 -6.52 4.91 -24.69
CA TYR A 86 -6.38 4.21 -25.96
C TYR A 86 -6.70 2.71 -25.82
N GLU A 87 -6.07 2.03 -24.86
CA GLU A 87 -6.24 0.59 -24.66
C GLU A 87 -7.69 0.21 -24.32
N VAL A 88 -8.35 0.95 -23.42
CA VAL A 88 -9.75 0.66 -23.07
C VAL A 88 -10.68 0.88 -24.27
N LEU A 89 -10.41 1.90 -25.09
CA LEU A 89 -11.21 2.18 -26.28
C LEU A 89 -10.96 1.17 -27.40
N GLN A 90 -9.77 0.56 -27.50
CA GLN A 90 -9.52 -0.55 -28.42
C GLN A 90 -10.33 -1.79 -28.04
N VAL A 91 -10.38 -2.11 -26.74
CA VAL A 91 -11.22 -3.23 -26.26
C VAL A 91 -12.70 -2.91 -26.50
N ALA A 92 -13.13 -1.68 -26.21
CA ALA A 92 -14.50 -1.24 -26.45
C ALA A 92 -14.88 -1.29 -27.94
N SER A 93 -13.99 -0.84 -28.84
CA SER A 93 -14.24 -0.83 -30.28
C SER A 93 -14.31 -2.25 -30.85
N SER A 94 -13.44 -3.14 -30.38
CA SER A 94 -13.48 -4.57 -30.73
C SER A 94 -14.80 -5.21 -30.31
N ARG A 95 -15.26 -4.99 -29.07
CA ARG A 95 -16.54 -5.54 -28.57
C ARG A 95 -17.75 -4.96 -29.30
N ALA A 96 -17.72 -3.67 -29.63
CA ALA A 96 -18.79 -2.99 -30.35
C ALA A 96 -18.79 -3.26 -31.86
N GLY A 97 -17.81 -4.00 -32.39
CA GLY A 97 -17.65 -4.19 -33.83
C GLY A 97 -17.36 -2.90 -34.60
N LYS A 98 -16.84 -1.87 -33.92
CA LYS A 98 -16.53 -0.55 -34.49
C LYS A 98 -15.08 -0.55 -34.98
N ALA A 99 -14.90 -0.63 -36.30
CA ALA A 99 -13.58 -0.50 -36.90
C ALA A 99 -13.16 0.98 -36.98
N PHE A 100 -11.94 1.27 -36.55
CA PHE A 100 -11.23 2.53 -36.80
C PHE A 100 -10.10 2.22 -37.78
N ILE A 101 -10.07 2.90 -38.93
CA ILE A 101 -9.09 2.61 -40.00
C ILE A 101 -7.76 3.24 -39.59
N ALA A 102 -6.75 2.41 -39.34
CA ALA A 102 -5.37 2.89 -39.31
C ALA A 102 -4.91 3.15 -40.75
N CYS A 103 -4.47 4.37 -41.06
CA CYS A 103 -3.91 4.70 -42.36
C CYS A 103 -2.67 3.83 -42.65
N PRO A 104 -2.48 3.29 -43.87
CA PRO A 104 -1.32 2.48 -44.21
C PRO A 104 -0.02 3.30 -44.18
N ASP A 105 1.06 2.63 -43.79
CA ASP A 105 2.38 3.16 -43.48
C ASP A 105 2.95 4.17 -44.49
N SER A 106 3.21 5.40 -44.03
CA SER A 106 4.25 6.29 -44.55
C SER A 106 4.98 6.96 -43.38
N ASP A 107 6.32 6.95 -43.45
CA ASP A 107 7.37 7.60 -42.64
C ASP A 107 7.13 7.87 -41.12
N GLU A 108 8.13 7.50 -40.30
CA GLU A 108 8.14 7.58 -38.82
C GLU A 108 7.78 8.95 -38.21
N SER A 109 7.79 10.05 -38.99
CA SER A 109 7.36 11.39 -38.53
C SER A 109 5.84 11.63 -38.63
N GLU A 110 5.13 10.87 -39.46
CA GLU A 110 3.66 10.96 -39.63
C GLU A 110 2.89 10.01 -38.70
N THR A 111 3.54 8.97 -38.18
CA THR A 111 2.93 7.94 -37.32
C THR A 111 2.36 8.51 -36.02
N SER A 112 3.04 9.48 -35.40
CA SER A 112 2.55 10.15 -34.18
C SER A 112 1.26 10.96 -34.43
N LYS A 113 1.14 11.62 -35.59
CA LYS A 113 -0.05 12.40 -35.94
C LYS A 113 -1.23 11.51 -36.29
N SER A 114 -0.97 10.38 -36.93
CA SER A 114 -1.96 9.35 -37.28
C SER A 114 -2.58 8.71 -36.03
N VAL A 115 -1.77 8.34 -35.04
CA VAL A 115 -2.23 7.78 -33.76
C VAL A 115 -3.02 8.80 -32.94
N ASP A 116 -2.61 10.08 -32.93
CA ASP A 116 -3.34 11.14 -32.23
C ASP A 116 -4.70 11.45 -32.88
N MET A 117 -4.80 11.40 -34.21
CA MET A 117 -6.08 11.52 -34.92
C MET A 117 -7.02 10.34 -34.62
N LEU A 118 -6.50 9.11 -34.68
CA LEU A 118 -7.27 7.90 -34.34
C LEU A 118 -7.78 7.95 -32.89
N ASN A 119 -6.94 8.35 -31.94
CA ASN A 119 -7.34 8.54 -30.55
C ASN A 119 -8.48 9.54 -30.40
N LYS A 120 -8.42 10.65 -31.15
CA LYS A 120 -9.46 11.68 -31.12
C LYS A 120 -10.80 11.14 -31.63
N GLU A 121 -10.80 10.39 -32.73
CA GLU A 121 -12.02 9.75 -33.26
C GLU A 121 -12.62 8.74 -32.27
N MET A 122 -11.79 7.94 -31.61
CA MET A 122 -12.24 6.98 -30.60
C MET A 122 -12.85 7.68 -29.38
N ILE A 123 -12.26 8.80 -28.94
CA ILE A 123 -12.78 9.62 -27.83
C ILE A 123 -14.10 10.27 -28.23
N GLU A 124 -14.21 10.86 -29.42
CA GLU A 124 -15.45 11.46 -29.92
C GLU A 124 -16.56 10.41 -29.98
N TRP A 125 -16.27 9.22 -30.50
CA TRP A 125 -17.20 8.09 -30.48
C TRP A 125 -17.65 7.71 -29.06
N ALA A 126 -16.72 7.60 -28.10
CA ALA A 126 -17.04 7.31 -26.72
C ALA A 126 -17.89 8.42 -26.06
N MET A 127 -17.65 9.69 -26.39
CA MET A 127 -18.44 10.84 -25.93
C MET A 127 -19.88 10.80 -26.43
N THR A 128 -20.14 10.21 -27.60
CA THR A 128 -21.52 9.96 -28.10
C THR A 128 -22.22 8.79 -27.41
N GLY A 129 -21.58 8.15 -26.41
CA GLY A 129 -22.14 7.01 -25.69
C GLY A 129 -22.00 5.68 -26.43
N PHE A 130 -20.94 5.52 -27.24
CA PHE A 130 -20.60 4.28 -27.93
C PHE A 130 -21.64 3.82 -28.98
N GLN A 131 -22.23 4.76 -29.73
CA GLN A 131 -23.21 4.45 -30.77
C GLN A 131 -22.60 3.68 -31.96
N PRO A 132 -23.34 2.79 -32.64
CA PRO A 132 -24.79 2.54 -32.52
C PRO A 132 -25.18 1.48 -31.49
N THR A 133 -24.23 0.68 -31.00
CA THR A 133 -24.51 -0.42 -30.06
C THR A 133 -24.80 0.09 -28.65
N GLY A 134 -24.30 1.29 -28.31
CA GLY A 134 -24.42 1.87 -26.99
C GLY A 134 -23.73 1.01 -25.91
N PRO A 135 -24.17 1.13 -24.64
CA PRO A 135 -23.60 0.37 -23.53
C PRO A 135 -23.62 -1.15 -23.71
N LYS A 136 -24.60 -1.69 -24.45
CA LYS A 136 -24.73 -3.13 -24.71
C LYS A 136 -23.57 -3.69 -25.54
N GLY A 137 -23.01 -2.87 -26.44
CA GLY A 137 -21.85 -3.27 -27.25
C GLY A 137 -20.54 -3.35 -26.47
N LEU A 138 -20.52 -2.94 -25.20
CA LEU A 138 -19.33 -2.98 -24.34
C LEU A 138 -19.30 -4.23 -23.44
N GLU A 139 -20.39 -5.00 -23.42
CA GLU A 139 -20.49 -6.16 -22.57
C GLU A 139 -19.42 -7.21 -22.91
N PRO A 140 -18.88 -7.94 -21.93
CA PRO A 140 -17.87 -8.95 -22.17
C PRO A 140 -18.41 -10.12 -23.02
N PRO A 141 -17.57 -10.72 -23.89
CA PRO A 141 -17.85 -12.00 -24.54
C PRO A 141 -18.16 -13.11 -23.53
N GLU A 142 -18.91 -14.13 -23.93
CA GLU A 142 -19.31 -15.25 -23.04
C GLU A 142 -18.09 -15.99 -22.45
N GLU A 143 -17.01 -16.10 -23.21
CA GLU A 143 -15.73 -16.69 -22.80
C GLU A 143 -15.09 -15.93 -21.61
N GLU A 144 -15.17 -14.59 -21.63
CA GLU A 144 -14.64 -13.76 -20.54
C GLU A 144 -15.56 -13.78 -19.30
N ARG A 145 -16.87 -14.00 -19.47
CA ARG A 145 -17.82 -14.14 -18.34
C ARG A 145 -17.66 -15.46 -17.58
N ASN A 146 -17.15 -16.50 -18.24
CA ASN A 146 -17.12 -17.88 -17.72
C ASN A 146 -15.72 -18.36 -17.27
N SER A 147 -14.75 -17.47 -17.06
CA SER A 147 -13.39 -17.80 -16.60
C SER A 147 -13.30 -18.27 -15.11
N GLU A 148 -14.15 -19.21 -14.69
CA GLU A 148 -14.01 -20.07 -13.50
C GLU A 148 -13.63 -21.51 -13.90
N VAL A 149 -12.71 -21.69 -14.86
CA VAL A 149 -12.24 -23.03 -15.26
C VAL A 149 -11.05 -23.46 -14.39
N TYR A 150 -11.20 -24.65 -13.81
CA TYR A 150 -10.21 -25.41 -13.05
C TYR A 150 -8.84 -25.48 -13.76
N PRO A 151 -7.71 -25.49 -13.03
CA PRO A 151 -6.40 -25.67 -13.64
C PRO A 151 -6.25 -27.12 -14.12
N GLU A 152 -6.41 -27.35 -15.42
CA GLU A 152 -5.98 -28.59 -16.04
C GLU A 152 -4.45 -28.63 -16.11
N ILE A 153 -3.90 -29.61 -15.37
CA ILE A 153 -2.81 -30.48 -15.81
C ILE A 153 -1.46 -29.77 -16.06
N TRP A 154 -0.72 -29.53 -14.97
CA TRP A 154 0.73 -29.67 -15.00
C TRP A 154 1.08 -31.06 -14.49
N VAL A 155 1.45 -31.95 -15.41
CA VAL A 155 2.04 -33.26 -15.09
C VAL A 155 3.47 -33.02 -14.62
N GLU A 156 3.75 -33.29 -13.35
CA GLU A 156 5.12 -33.47 -12.86
C GLU A 156 5.68 -34.82 -13.35
N PRO A 157 6.91 -34.88 -13.89
CA PRO A 157 7.59 -36.15 -14.11
C PRO A 157 8.10 -36.70 -12.78
N GLU A 158 7.57 -37.88 -12.44
CA GLU A 158 8.09 -38.92 -11.53
C GLU A 158 9.25 -38.56 -10.59
N ALA A 159 8.91 -38.44 -9.30
CA ALA A 159 9.84 -38.76 -8.21
C ALA A 159 9.13 -39.57 -7.11
N ALA A 160 9.47 -40.86 -7.08
CA ALA A 160 9.57 -41.74 -5.92
C ALA A 160 8.41 -41.77 -4.89
N ALA A 161 7.55 -42.77 -5.09
CA ALA A 161 6.95 -43.67 -4.10
C ALA A 161 7.07 -43.29 -2.61
N TYR A 162 5.95 -42.90 -2.00
CA TYR A 162 5.58 -43.32 -0.64
C TYR A 162 4.05 -43.31 -0.50
N THR A 163 3.47 -44.46 -0.16
CA THR A 163 2.04 -44.66 0.06
C THR A 163 1.61 -44.24 1.47
N PRO A 164 0.49 -43.51 1.65
CA PRO A 164 -0.22 -43.46 2.93
C PRO A 164 -1.45 -44.40 2.96
N PRO A 165 -1.87 -44.89 4.15
CA PRO A 165 -2.85 -45.97 4.33
C PRO A 165 -4.33 -45.50 4.25
N PRO A 166 -5.32 -46.42 4.20
CA PRO A 166 -6.63 -46.16 3.60
C PRO A 166 -7.68 -45.51 4.52
N ALA A 167 -8.68 -44.95 3.84
CA ALA A 167 -9.80 -44.14 4.29
C ALA A 167 -10.67 -44.70 5.44
N LYS A 168 -11.17 -43.79 6.29
CA LYS A 168 -12.38 -44.01 7.11
C LYS A 168 -13.60 -43.36 6.45
N LYS A 169 -14.66 -44.16 6.31
CA LYS A 169 -15.96 -43.88 5.69
C LYS A 169 -16.82 -42.84 6.45
N PRO A 170 -17.81 -42.22 5.78
CA PRO A 170 -18.53 -41.04 6.25
C PRO A 170 -19.69 -41.38 7.20
N ARG A 171 -19.99 -40.48 8.14
CA ARG A 171 -21.26 -40.47 8.90
C ARG A 171 -22.12 -39.27 8.47
N LYS A 172 -23.31 -39.58 7.94
CA LYS A 172 -24.41 -38.65 7.74
C LYS A 172 -25.08 -38.31 9.07
N SER A 173 -25.35 -37.04 9.33
CA SER A 173 -26.63 -36.60 9.91
C SER A 173 -26.84 -35.10 9.68
N THR A 174 -27.87 -34.82 8.91
CA THR A 174 -28.59 -33.56 8.73
C THR A 174 -29.00 -32.91 10.05
N VAL A 175 -28.67 -31.62 10.22
CA VAL A 175 -29.58 -30.59 10.77
C VAL A 175 -29.20 -29.27 10.10
N GLU A 176 -30.08 -28.76 9.24
CA GLU A 176 -30.01 -27.40 8.73
C GLU A 176 -30.13 -26.40 9.89
N LYS A 177 -29.14 -25.53 10.04
CA LYS A 177 -29.31 -24.24 10.69
C LYS A 177 -28.88 -23.16 9.71
N GLY A 178 -29.83 -22.30 9.36
CA GLY A 178 -29.68 -21.25 8.37
C GLY A 178 -28.47 -20.38 8.66
N LYS A 179 -27.66 -20.15 7.63
CA LYS A 179 -26.60 -19.15 7.65
C LYS A 179 -27.26 -17.77 7.69
N VAL A 180 -27.41 -17.22 8.88
CA VAL A 180 -27.68 -15.80 9.06
C VAL A 180 -26.48 -15.07 8.46
N LYS A 181 -26.70 -14.38 7.35
CA LYS A 181 -25.77 -13.41 6.78
C LYS A 181 -25.70 -12.24 7.76
N ASP A 182 -24.58 -12.08 8.46
CA ASP A 182 -24.31 -10.86 9.21
C ASP A 182 -23.93 -9.74 8.24
N ILE A 183 -24.94 -9.04 7.75
CA ILE A 183 -24.81 -7.65 7.30
C ILE A 183 -24.52 -6.86 8.59
N ILE A 184 -23.29 -6.38 8.76
CA ILE A 184 -22.94 -5.54 9.91
C ILE A 184 -23.53 -4.14 9.64
N ASP A 185 -24.73 -3.92 10.16
CA ASP A 185 -25.40 -2.63 10.27
C ASP A 185 -24.66 -1.75 11.30
N GLU A 186 -24.57 -0.43 11.09
CA GLU A 186 -24.01 0.52 12.07
C GLU A 186 -24.75 0.40 13.42
N ARG A 187 -26.06 0.09 13.38
CA ARG A 187 -26.86 -0.21 14.57
C ARG A 187 -26.44 -1.50 15.28
N THR A 188 -25.83 -2.45 14.57
CA THR A 188 -25.32 -3.69 15.18
C THR A 188 -24.12 -3.38 16.07
N ARG A 189 -23.21 -2.51 15.63
CA ARG A 189 -22.05 -2.10 16.45
C ARG A 189 -22.50 -1.38 17.73
N GLU A 190 -23.42 -0.43 17.60
CA GLU A 190 -24.04 0.27 18.73
C GLU A 190 -24.68 -0.70 19.75
N ARG A 191 -25.51 -1.62 19.25
CA ARG A 191 -26.17 -2.62 20.08
C ARG A 191 -25.19 -3.52 20.81
N LEU A 192 -24.16 -4.02 20.13
CA LEU A 192 -23.15 -4.90 20.74
C LEU A 192 -22.35 -4.17 21.81
N VAL A 193 -21.97 -2.91 21.57
CA VAL A 193 -21.31 -2.09 22.58
C VAL A 193 -22.23 -1.82 23.77
N TYR A 194 -23.54 -1.64 23.55
CA TYR A 194 -24.52 -1.54 24.63
C TYR A 194 -24.60 -2.84 25.45
N GLU A 195 -24.63 -4.02 24.81
CA GLU A 195 -24.59 -5.32 25.49
C GLU A 195 -23.33 -5.49 26.35
N VAL A 196 -22.18 -5.00 25.88
CA VAL A 196 -20.93 -4.95 26.65
C VAL A 196 -21.07 -4.04 27.88
N ARG A 197 -21.68 -2.85 27.76
CA ARG A 197 -21.93 -1.96 28.91
C ARG A 197 -22.85 -2.61 29.95
N GLN A 198 -23.80 -3.44 29.51
CA GLN A 198 -24.66 -4.24 30.38
C GLN A 198 -23.98 -5.50 30.94
N LYS A 199 -22.69 -5.72 30.65
CA LYS A 199 -21.91 -6.90 31.05
C LYS A 199 -22.48 -8.22 30.51
N CYS A 200 -23.24 -8.17 29.42
CA CYS A 200 -23.78 -9.35 28.75
C CYS A 200 -22.81 -9.98 27.74
N ARG A 201 -21.71 -9.28 27.42
CA ARG A 201 -20.73 -9.67 26.41
C ARG A 201 -19.35 -9.09 26.73
N SER A 202 -18.27 -9.76 26.32
CA SER A 202 -16.91 -9.21 26.40
C SER A 202 -16.57 -8.34 25.19
N LEU A 203 -15.70 -7.32 25.38
CA LEU A 203 -15.11 -6.57 24.26
C LEU A 203 -14.22 -7.45 23.38
N GLU A 204 -13.67 -8.52 23.94
CA GLU A 204 -12.81 -9.47 23.22
C GLU A 204 -13.61 -10.32 22.22
N ASP A 205 -14.92 -10.49 22.44
CA ASP A 205 -15.82 -11.27 21.59
C ASP A 205 -16.37 -10.46 20.39
N ILE A 206 -16.04 -9.17 20.30
CA ILE A 206 -16.50 -8.30 19.20
C ILE A 206 -15.33 -7.56 18.57
N CYS A 207 -15.41 -7.32 17.26
CA CYS A 207 -14.48 -6.44 16.58
C CYS A 207 -14.75 -5.00 17.00
N ILE A 208 -13.89 -4.39 17.81
CA ILE A 208 -14.11 -3.02 18.29
C ILE A 208 -14.05 -1.99 17.17
N SER A 209 -13.43 -2.33 16.03
CA SER A 209 -13.32 -1.47 14.85
C SER A 209 -14.62 -1.39 14.04
N CYS A 210 -15.36 -2.49 13.87
CA CYS A 210 -16.55 -2.53 13.00
C CYS A 210 -17.81 -3.17 13.60
N GLY A 211 -17.72 -3.85 14.74
CA GLY A 211 -18.84 -4.58 15.35
C GLY A 211 -19.06 -6.01 14.84
N SER A 212 -18.15 -6.56 14.02
CA SER A 212 -18.23 -7.97 13.61
C SER A 212 -18.07 -8.93 14.79
N LEU A 213 -18.86 -10.00 14.82
CA LEU A 213 -18.68 -11.12 15.75
C LEU A 213 -17.60 -12.12 15.29
N ASN A 214 -17.12 -12.01 14.05
CA ASN A 214 -16.07 -12.87 13.50
C ASN A 214 -14.68 -12.38 13.94
N VAL A 215 -14.45 -12.35 15.24
CA VAL A 215 -13.15 -12.00 15.83
C VAL A 215 -12.16 -13.11 15.53
N SER A 216 -10.99 -12.73 15.03
CA SER A 216 -9.90 -13.66 14.75
C SER A 216 -8.60 -13.27 15.45
N LEU A 217 -8.49 -12.01 15.86
CA LEU A 217 -7.30 -11.43 16.50
C LEU A 217 -7.73 -10.45 17.58
N GLU A 218 -6.77 -10.01 18.37
CA GLU A 218 -6.92 -8.90 19.29
C GLU A 218 -6.56 -7.57 18.62
N HIS A 219 -7.25 -6.49 18.98
CA HIS A 219 -6.93 -5.16 18.46
C HIS A 219 -5.55 -4.70 18.97
N PRO A 220 -4.64 -4.22 18.11
CA PRO A 220 -3.24 -4.04 18.47
C PRO A 220 -2.98 -2.92 19.49
N LEU A 221 -3.89 -1.95 19.63
CA LEU A 221 -3.69 -0.77 20.49
C LEU A 221 -4.56 -0.74 21.76
N PHE A 222 -5.71 -1.42 21.73
CA PHE A 222 -6.76 -1.31 22.74
C PHE A 222 -7.30 -2.69 23.08
N ALA A 223 -7.83 -2.86 24.29
CA ALA A 223 -8.51 -4.08 24.69
C ALA A 223 -9.77 -4.30 23.83
N GLY A 224 -9.92 -5.52 23.31
CA GLY A 224 -11.02 -5.90 22.44
C GLY A 224 -10.59 -6.69 21.22
N GLY A 225 -11.58 -7.31 20.56
CA GLY A 225 -11.38 -8.15 19.38
C GLY A 225 -11.19 -7.35 18.10
N MET A 226 -10.69 -8.03 17.07
CA MET A 226 -10.54 -7.54 15.71
C MET A 226 -10.81 -8.67 14.70
N CYS A 227 -11.61 -8.38 13.67
CA CYS A 227 -11.85 -9.32 12.58
C CYS A 227 -10.75 -9.21 11.50
N GLN A 228 -10.61 -10.25 10.67
CA GLN A 228 -9.59 -10.30 9.63
C GLN A 228 -9.68 -9.14 8.61
N SER A 229 -10.90 -8.70 8.26
CA SER A 229 -11.11 -7.57 7.35
C SER A 229 -10.56 -6.27 7.95
N CYS A 230 -10.86 -6.00 9.22
CA CYS A 230 -10.31 -4.84 9.92
C CYS A 230 -8.80 -4.95 10.08
N LYS A 231 -8.23 -6.14 10.30
CA LYS A 231 -6.76 -6.31 10.29
C LYS A 231 -6.15 -5.85 8.97
N ASN A 232 -6.70 -6.28 7.83
CA ASN A 232 -6.18 -5.87 6.53
C ASN A 232 -6.26 -4.36 6.34
N CYS A 233 -7.41 -3.75 6.68
CA CYS A 233 -7.57 -2.30 6.65
C CYS A 233 -6.59 -1.58 7.58
N PHE A 234 -6.32 -2.13 8.76
CA PHE A 234 -5.36 -1.56 9.70
C PHE A 234 -3.93 -1.59 9.16
N LEU A 235 -3.51 -2.70 8.54
CA LEU A 235 -2.19 -2.82 7.93
C LEU A 235 -1.98 -1.81 6.79
N GLU A 236 -3.04 -1.49 6.04
CA GLU A 236 -2.99 -0.51 4.94
C GLU A 236 -3.04 0.94 5.44
N CYS A 237 -3.84 1.22 6.46
CA CYS A 237 -4.22 2.60 6.81
C CYS A 237 -3.49 3.18 8.03
N ALA A 238 -2.96 2.36 8.95
CA ALA A 238 -2.49 2.84 10.26
C ALA A 238 -1.31 3.84 10.19
N TYR A 239 -0.51 3.80 9.13
CA TYR A 239 0.62 4.70 8.88
C TYR A 239 0.42 5.61 7.66
N GLN A 240 -0.84 5.85 7.26
CA GLN A 240 -1.17 6.91 6.29
C GLN A 240 -1.38 8.24 7.02
N TYR A 241 -0.77 9.29 6.48
CA TYR A 241 -0.82 10.65 7.02
C TYR A 241 -1.33 11.61 5.94
N ASP A 242 -2.13 12.58 6.35
CA ASP A 242 -2.57 13.69 5.49
C ASP A 242 -1.53 14.83 5.52
N ASP A 243 -1.73 15.84 4.67
CA ASP A 243 -0.81 16.97 4.49
C ASP A 243 -0.63 17.84 5.75
N ASP A 244 -1.53 17.69 6.74
CA ASP A 244 -1.44 18.34 8.05
C ASP A 244 -0.52 17.59 9.03
N GLY A 245 0.04 16.46 8.64
CA GLY A 245 0.93 15.61 9.44
C GLY A 245 0.20 14.70 10.44
N TYR A 246 -1.13 14.66 10.42
CA TYR A 246 -1.93 13.74 11.21
C TYR A 246 -2.30 12.47 10.43
N GLN A 247 -2.66 11.42 11.16
CA GLN A 247 -3.15 10.19 10.55
C GLN A 247 -4.42 10.47 9.73
N SER A 248 -4.45 9.97 8.50
CA SER A 248 -5.60 10.12 7.59
C SER A 248 -6.87 9.45 8.09
N TYR A 249 -6.75 8.50 9.03
CA TYR A 249 -7.84 7.67 9.51
C TYR A 249 -7.83 7.53 11.03
N CYS A 250 -8.99 7.19 11.58
CA CYS A 250 -9.14 6.88 13.00
C CYS A 250 -8.18 5.76 13.46
N THR A 251 -7.47 5.99 14.56
CA THR A 251 -6.56 5.05 15.22
C THR A 251 -7.24 3.74 15.64
N ILE A 252 -8.56 3.71 15.81
CA ILE A 252 -9.32 2.52 16.26
C ILE A 252 -9.90 1.73 15.08
N CYS A 253 -10.57 2.41 14.14
CA CYS A 253 -11.32 1.72 13.09
C CYS A 253 -10.72 1.84 11.69
N CYS A 254 -9.66 2.63 11.52
CA CYS A 254 -9.06 2.93 10.22
C CYS A 254 -10.06 3.47 9.18
N GLY A 255 -11.10 4.16 9.67
CA GLY A 255 -12.08 4.88 8.88
C GLY A 255 -12.51 6.15 9.60
N GLY A 256 -13.82 6.40 9.62
CA GLY A 256 -14.42 7.60 10.21
C GLY A 256 -14.45 8.78 9.24
N ARG A 257 -15.56 9.51 9.21
CA ARG A 257 -15.73 10.70 8.35
C ARG A 257 -15.23 11.98 9.00
N GLU A 258 -15.39 12.08 10.32
CA GLU A 258 -14.99 13.22 11.14
C GLU A 258 -14.11 12.72 12.29
N VAL A 259 -12.96 13.35 12.50
CA VAL A 259 -11.94 12.91 13.45
C VAL A 259 -11.49 14.03 14.38
N LEU A 260 -11.18 13.64 15.61
CA LEU A 260 -10.56 14.46 16.65
C LEU A 260 -9.05 14.29 16.57
N MET A 261 -8.32 15.39 16.41
CA MET A 261 -6.86 15.42 16.36
C MET A 261 -6.28 15.58 17.77
N CYS A 262 -5.22 14.84 18.08
CA CYS A 262 -4.53 14.95 19.37
C CYS A 262 -3.75 16.28 19.47
N GLY A 263 -3.94 17.05 20.55
CA GLY A 263 -3.18 18.28 20.82
C GLY A 263 -1.80 18.06 21.44
N ASN A 264 -1.40 16.82 21.73
CA ASN A 264 -0.06 16.55 22.28
C ASN A 264 1.02 16.73 21.19
N ASN A 265 2.02 17.56 21.49
CA ASN A 265 3.17 17.78 20.63
C ASN A 265 3.87 16.46 20.26
N ASN A 266 4.10 16.22 18.97
CA ASN A 266 4.66 14.98 18.41
C ASN A 266 3.70 13.77 18.42
N CYS A 267 2.41 13.95 18.68
CA CYS A 267 1.39 12.94 18.44
C CYS A 267 0.60 13.28 17.18
N CYS A 268 0.49 12.32 16.26
CA CYS A 268 -0.20 12.47 14.99
C CYS A 268 -1.51 11.67 14.94
N ARG A 269 -2.02 11.21 16.09
CA ARG A 269 -3.16 10.28 16.14
C ARG A 269 -4.49 11.00 16.06
N CYS A 270 -5.43 10.35 15.38
CA CYS A 270 -6.79 10.82 15.17
C CYS A 270 -7.82 9.80 15.67
N PHE A 271 -8.95 10.26 16.20
CA PHE A 271 -10.03 9.40 16.68
C PHE A 271 -11.37 9.87 16.13
N CYS A 272 -12.12 9.02 15.43
CA CYS A 272 -13.41 9.44 14.90
C CYS A 272 -14.46 9.64 15.98
N VAL A 273 -15.35 10.62 15.78
CA VAL A 273 -16.43 11.00 16.69
C VAL A 273 -17.25 9.76 17.10
N GLU A 274 -17.60 8.92 16.12
CA GLU A 274 -18.35 7.68 16.33
C GLU A 274 -17.64 6.72 17.30
N CYS A 275 -16.35 6.43 17.10
CA CYS A 275 -15.63 5.51 17.99
C CYS A 275 -15.56 6.05 19.41
N VAL A 276 -15.38 7.37 19.57
CA VAL A 276 -15.30 8.01 20.87
C VAL A 276 -16.65 7.93 21.58
N ASP A 277 -17.74 8.31 20.92
CA ASP A 277 -19.07 8.28 21.54
C ASP A 277 -19.54 6.86 21.86
N LEU A 278 -19.18 5.87 21.03
CA LEU A 278 -19.51 4.47 21.28
C LEU A 278 -18.70 3.88 22.44
N LEU A 279 -17.37 3.93 22.36
CA LEU A 279 -16.49 3.19 23.26
C LEU A 279 -16.21 3.95 24.56
N VAL A 280 -16.06 5.28 24.50
CA VAL A 280 -15.84 6.11 25.69
C VAL A 280 -17.19 6.40 26.35
N GLY A 281 -18.11 7.00 25.61
CA GLY A 281 -19.47 7.27 26.08
C GLY A 281 -20.12 8.39 25.30
N GLN A 282 -21.45 8.39 25.27
CA GLN A 282 -22.22 9.34 24.47
C GLN A 282 -21.92 10.79 24.90
N GLY A 283 -21.53 11.63 23.94
CA GLY A 283 -21.16 13.03 24.17
C GLY A 283 -19.69 13.23 24.58
N ALA A 284 -18.89 12.15 24.66
CA ALA A 284 -17.46 12.25 24.95
C ALA A 284 -16.70 12.94 23.82
N ALA A 285 -17.12 12.75 22.56
CA ALA A 285 -16.51 13.45 21.44
C ALA A 285 -16.72 14.98 21.54
N HIS A 286 -17.94 15.41 21.89
CA HIS A 286 -18.25 16.83 22.10
C HIS A 286 -17.49 17.44 23.29
N ALA A 287 -17.27 16.64 24.34
CA ALA A 287 -16.43 17.06 25.45
C ALA A 287 -14.97 17.26 25.02
N ALA A 288 -14.43 16.34 24.22
CA ALA A 288 -13.08 16.45 23.67
C ALA A 288 -12.91 17.66 22.73
N ILE A 289 -13.90 17.97 21.90
CA ILE A 289 -13.88 19.16 21.01
C ILE A 289 -13.78 20.47 21.81
N LYS A 290 -14.36 20.51 23.02
CA LYS A 290 -14.32 21.69 23.89
C LYS A 290 -13.06 21.77 24.76
N GLU A 291 -12.26 20.72 24.79
CA GLU A 291 -11.02 20.64 25.56
C GLU A 291 -9.86 21.12 24.70
N ASP A 292 -9.14 22.15 25.15
CA ASP A 292 -7.98 22.69 24.44
C ASP A 292 -6.81 22.92 25.42
N PRO A 293 -5.68 22.19 25.30
CA PRO A 293 -5.40 21.12 24.34
C PRO A 293 -5.98 19.76 24.79
N TRP A 294 -6.73 19.08 23.90
CA TRP A 294 -7.18 17.71 24.14
C TRP A 294 -6.06 16.68 23.93
N ASN A 295 -5.80 15.83 24.92
CA ASN A 295 -4.86 14.73 24.82
C ASN A 295 -5.57 13.41 24.49
N CYS A 296 -5.16 12.76 23.39
CA CYS A 296 -5.80 11.51 22.98
C CYS A 296 -5.57 10.36 23.97
N PHE A 297 -6.36 9.29 23.82
CA PHE A 297 -6.35 8.11 24.70
C PHE A 297 -5.02 7.34 24.72
N MET A 298 -4.16 7.54 23.71
CA MET A 298 -2.82 6.96 23.68
C MET A 298 -1.78 7.82 24.42
N CYS A 299 -2.01 9.13 24.51
CA CYS A 299 -1.11 10.09 25.16
C CYS A 299 -1.43 10.29 26.64
N SER A 300 -2.72 10.16 27.00
CA SER A 300 -3.13 10.37 28.38
C SER A 300 -2.43 9.38 29.34
N PRO A 301 -2.07 9.81 30.56
CA PRO A 301 -1.55 8.92 31.59
C PRO A 301 -2.61 7.90 32.05
N LYS A 302 -3.89 8.27 31.99
CA LYS A 302 -5.00 7.36 32.27
C LYS A 302 -5.11 6.35 31.13
N GLY A 303 -5.14 5.06 31.44
CA GLY A 303 -5.25 3.99 30.45
C GLY A 303 -6.67 3.61 30.05
N VAL A 304 -7.69 4.04 30.82
CA VAL A 304 -9.07 3.57 30.69
C VAL A 304 -10.06 4.74 30.55
N PHE A 305 -10.87 4.68 29.50
CA PHE A 305 -11.86 5.69 29.12
C PHE A 305 -13.18 5.02 28.75
N GLY A 306 -14.11 4.92 29.72
CA GLY A 306 -15.34 4.17 29.50
C GLY A 306 -15.04 2.70 29.29
N LEU A 307 -15.40 2.16 28.12
CA LEU A 307 -15.04 0.80 27.69
C LEU A 307 -13.68 0.74 26.97
N LEU A 308 -13.13 1.88 26.56
CA LEU A 308 -11.88 1.92 25.81
C LEU A 308 -10.70 1.83 26.77
N GLU A 309 -9.96 0.71 26.72
CA GLU A 309 -8.76 0.49 27.53
C GLU A 309 -7.52 0.35 26.64
N ARG A 310 -6.51 1.19 26.88
CA ARG A 310 -5.20 1.12 26.21
C ARG A 310 -4.44 -0.08 26.77
N ARG A 311 -3.99 -0.97 25.87
CA ARG A 311 -3.11 -2.09 26.24
C ARG A 311 -1.80 -1.59 26.85
N SER A 312 -1.30 -2.23 27.89
CA SER A 312 -0.01 -1.89 28.50
C SER A 312 1.18 -2.32 27.61
N ASP A 313 1.00 -3.42 26.88
CA ASP A 313 1.93 -4.07 25.96
C ASP A 313 1.64 -3.75 24.49
N TRP A 314 0.87 -2.69 24.22
CA TRP A 314 0.55 -2.25 22.86
C TRP A 314 1.77 -2.08 21.93
N PRO A 315 2.98 -1.64 22.38
CA PRO A 315 4.14 -1.51 21.49
C PRO A 315 4.53 -2.86 20.88
N ASP A 316 4.61 -3.90 21.70
CA ASP A 316 5.01 -5.25 21.29
C ASP A 316 3.89 -5.92 20.47
N HIS A 317 2.64 -5.73 20.88
CA HIS A 317 1.47 -6.21 20.15
C HIS A 317 1.38 -5.60 18.75
N LEU A 318 1.53 -4.28 18.62
CA LEU A 318 1.53 -3.59 17.33
C LEU A 318 2.67 -4.11 16.45
N GLN A 319 3.83 -4.36 17.04
CA GLN A 319 4.97 -4.82 16.31
C GLN A 319 4.79 -6.23 15.74
N LEU A 320 4.30 -7.17 16.55
CA LEU A 320 3.91 -8.51 16.11
C LEU A 320 2.80 -8.46 15.05
N PHE A 321 1.91 -7.47 15.14
CA PHE A 321 0.84 -7.26 14.16
C PHE A 321 1.37 -7.03 12.74
N PHE A 322 2.48 -6.29 12.61
CA PHE A 322 3.16 -6.02 11.34
C PHE A 322 4.26 -7.04 10.99
N ALA A 323 4.79 -7.78 11.97
CA ALA A 323 5.87 -8.75 11.77
C ALA A 323 5.40 -10.10 11.18
N ASN A 324 4.10 -10.39 11.16
CA ASN A 324 3.55 -11.71 10.75
C ASN A 324 3.71 -12.09 9.25
N ASN A 325 4.59 -11.41 8.51
CA ASN A 325 4.84 -11.62 7.07
C ASN A 325 6.34 -11.87 6.75
N HIS A 326 7.12 -12.46 7.66
CA HIS A 326 8.53 -12.75 7.41
C HIS A 326 8.75 -14.17 6.84
N ASP A 327 9.46 -14.23 5.72
CA ASP A 327 9.98 -15.46 5.11
C ASP A 327 10.92 -16.19 6.08
N GLN A 328 10.92 -17.52 6.05
CA GLN A 328 11.63 -18.40 6.99
C GLN A 328 13.17 -18.45 6.81
N ASP A 329 13.72 -17.71 5.85
CA ASP A 329 15.11 -17.85 5.41
C ASP A 329 16.13 -17.02 6.22
N PHE A 330 15.67 -16.06 7.03
CA PHE A 330 16.54 -15.17 7.83
C PHE A 330 16.05 -15.05 9.28
N ASP A 331 16.97 -14.71 10.18
CA ASP A 331 16.63 -14.43 11.57
C ASP A 331 15.62 -13.28 11.67
N PRO A 332 14.68 -13.34 12.62
CA PRO A 332 13.70 -12.29 12.81
C PRO A 332 14.40 -10.96 13.11
N PRO A 333 14.02 -9.86 12.43
CA PRO A 333 14.70 -8.58 12.57
C PRO A 333 14.61 -8.06 14.01
N LYS A 334 15.62 -7.30 14.47
CA LYS A 334 15.54 -6.59 15.75
C LYS A 334 14.35 -5.63 15.70
N LEU A 335 13.45 -5.84 16.64
CA LEU A 335 12.20 -5.14 16.78
C LEU A 335 12.37 -4.00 17.80
N TYR A 336 12.13 -2.75 17.37
CA TYR A 336 12.14 -1.58 18.24
C TYR A 336 10.72 -1.18 18.65
N PRO A 337 10.41 -1.07 19.96
CA PRO A 337 9.10 -0.61 20.40
C PRO A 337 8.90 0.87 20.03
N PRO A 338 7.69 1.27 19.60
CA PRO A 338 7.35 2.68 19.37
C PRO A 338 7.74 3.61 20.54
N VAL A 339 8.51 4.65 20.22
CA VAL A 339 8.96 5.65 21.21
C VAL A 339 7.78 6.51 21.68
N LEU A 340 7.62 6.61 23.00
CA LEU A 340 6.64 7.48 23.64
C LEU A 340 6.81 8.93 23.20
N VAL A 341 5.69 9.64 23.04
CA VAL A 341 5.62 11.00 22.49
C VAL A 341 6.59 11.97 23.19
N GLU A 342 6.60 11.95 24.52
CA GLU A 342 7.47 12.77 25.38
C GLU A 342 8.99 12.52 25.18
N LYS A 343 9.35 11.35 24.64
CA LYS A 343 10.74 10.91 24.46
C LYS A 343 11.22 11.04 23.01
N ARG A 344 10.35 11.46 22.08
CA ARG A 344 10.70 11.62 20.66
C ARG A 344 11.71 12.76 20.50
N ARG A 345 12.69 12.54 19.61
CA ARG A 345 13.73 13.52 19.26
C ARG A 345 13.82 13.63 17.74
N PRO A 346 14.30 14.77 17.22
CA PRO A 346 14.52 14.90 15.78
C PRO A 346 15.49 13.83 15.25
N ILE A 347 15.22 13.33 14.05
CA ILE A 347 15.96 12.22 13.44
C ILE A 347 17.28 12.70 12.82
N ARG A 348 18.31 11.85 12.87
CA ARG A 348 19.59 12.07 12.18
C ARG A 348 19.75 11.07 11.05
N VAL A 349 19.98 11.58 9.84
CA VAL A 349 19.90 10.81 8.60
C VAL A 349 21.25 10.79 7.89
N LEU A 350 21.66 9.61 7.46
CA LEU A 350 22.73 9.40 6.49
C LEU A 350 22.10 8.96 5.17
N SER A 351 22.20 9.79 4.13
CA SER A 351 21.71 9.49 2.78
C SER A 351 22.88 9.22 1.85
N LEU A 352 22.94 8.03 1.29
CA LEU A 352 24.00 7.60 0.37
C LEU A 352 23.42 7.56 -1.05
N PHE A 353 24.12 8.16 -2.01
CA PHE A 353 23.60 8.34 -3.38
C PHE A 353 22.31 9.18 -3.35
N ASP A 354 22.39 10.35 -2.72
CA ASP A 354 21.23 11.17 -2.33
C ASP A 354 20.43 11.71 -3.54
N GLY A 355 21.07 11.82 -4.71
CA GLY A 355 20.48 12.41 -5.89
C GLY A 355 19.95 13.81 -5.59
N ILE A 356 18.67 14.05 -5.87
CA ILE A 356 18.02 15.35 -5.69
C ILE A 356 17.46 15.57 -4.26
N ALA A 357 18.00 14.86 -3.26
CA ALA A 357 17.62 14.96 -1.85
C ALA A 357 16.16 14.57 -1.54
N THR A 358 15.64 13.56 -2.24
CA THR A 358 14.25 13.07 -2.06
C THR A 358 13.97 12.66 -0.62
N GLY A 359 14.93 12.04 0.07
CA GLY A 359 14.78 11.65 1.47
C GLY A 359 14.45 12.83 2.38
N LEU A 360 15.17 13.96 2.24
CA LEU A 360 14.92 15.15 3.04
C LEU A 360 13.59 15.82 2.69
N LEU A 361 13.19 15.83 1.42
CA LEU A 361 11.89 16.34 0.99
C LEU A 361 10.75 15.57 1.67
N VAL A 362 10.76 14.24 1.56
CA VAL A 362 9.69 13.39 2.12
C VAL A 362 9.66 13.50 3.65
N LEU A 363 10.80 13.54 4.34
CA LEU A 363 10.83 13.74 5.79
C LEU A 363 10.19 15.08 6.20
N LYS A 364 10.38 16.14 5.41
CA LYS A 364 9.73 17.44 5.65
C LYS A 364 8.23 17.39 5.39
N GLU A 365 7.80 16.76 4.30
CA GLU A 365 6.37 16.61 3.96
C GLU A 365 5.63 15.76 5.00
N LEU A 366 6.28 14.75 5.59
CA LEU A 366 5.75 13.95 6.70
C LEU A 366 5.80 14.69 8.05
N GLY A 367 6.30 15.92 8.11
CA GLY A 367 6.42 16.69 9.37
C GLY A 367 7.46 16.13 10.35
N ILE A 368 8.37 15.25 9.91
CA ILE A 368 9.40 14.66 10.76
C ILE A 368 10.53 15.67 10.94
N GLN A 369 10.81 16.01 12.20
CA GLN A 369 11.92 16.92 12.52
C GLN A 369 13.26 16.24 12.25
N VAL A 370 14.11 16.89 11.45
CA VAL A 370 15.46 16.42 11.09
C VAL A 370 16.50 17.29 11.78
N ASP A 371 17.29 16.69 12.68
CA ASP A 371 18.42 17.35 13.34
C ASP A 371 19.59 17.51 12.37
N ARG A 372 19.96 16.41 11.71
CA ARG A 372 21.12 16.35 10.82
C ARG A 372 20.80 15.49 9.61
N TYR A 373 21.20 15.97 8.43
CA TYR A 373 21.08 15.25 7.16
C TYR A 373 22.43 15.29 6.46
N VAL A 374 23.16 14.16 6.47
CA VAL A 374 24.45 14.00 5.82
C VAL A 374 24.24 13.23 4.51
N ALA A 375 24.70 13.78 3.40
CA ALA A 375 24.47 13.24 2.07
C ALA A 375 25.77 12.96 1.33
N SER A 376 25.91 11.77 0.77
CA SER A 376 26.96 11.45 -0.21
C SER A 376 26.37 11.54 -1.62
N GLU A 377 26.94 12.43 -2.43
CA GLU A 377 26.59 12.64 -3.83
C GLU A 377 27.80 13.19 -4.59
N VAL A 378 27.93 12.85 -5.86
CA VAL A 378 29.03 13.28 -6.76
C VAL A 378 28.54 14.08 -7.97
N CYS A 379 27.25 14.01 -8.28
CA CYS A 379 26.65 14.79 -9.36
C CYS A 379 26.43 16.24 -8.91
N GLU A 380 27.21 17.18 -9.47
CA GLU A 380 27.12 18.62 -9.15
C GLU A 380 25.73 19.20 -9.39
N ASP A 381 25.02 18.75 -10.43
CA ASP A 381 23.65 19.19 -10.71
C ASP A 381 22.69 18.77 -9.58
N SER A 382 22.84 17.53 -9.09
CA SER A 382 22.03 16.98 -8.00
C SER A 382 22.31 17.68 -6.67
N ILE A 383 23.60 17.93 -6.37
CA ILE A 383 24.04 18.72 -5.21
C ILE A 383 23.44 20.14 -5.25
N THR A 384 23.52 20.79 -6.42
CA THR A 384 22.98 22.14 -6.61
C THR A 384 21.47 22.17 -6.36
N VAL A 385 20.72 21.19 -6.88
CA VAL A 385 19.27 21.07 -6.63
C VAL A 385 18.99 20.95 -5.13
N GLY A 386 19.68 20.04 -4.43
CA GLY A 386 19.47 19.83 -3.00
C GLY A 386 19.83 21.06 -2.15
N MET A 387 20.95 21.74 -2.46
CA MET A 387 21.35 22.98 -1.79
C MET A 387 20.30 24.09 -1.93
N VAL A 388 19.78 24.30 -3.14
CA VAL A 388 18.77 25.34 -3.42
C VAL A 388 17.42 24.99 -2.79
N ARG A 389 16.94 23.76 -3.00
CA ARG A 389 15.62 23.31 -2.51
C ARG A 389 15.54 23.22 -0.99
N HIS A 390 16.66 22.95 -0.33
CA HIS A 390 16.71 22.74 1.11
C HIS A 390 17.56 23.75 1.86
N GLN A 391 17.84 24.91 1.24
CA GLN A 391 18.43 26.09 1.89
C GLN A 391 19.74 25.76 2.62
N GLY A 392 20.59 24.93 2.00
CA GLY A 392 21.87 24.53 2.58
C GLY A 392 21.81 23.65 3.84
N ARG A 393 20.65 23.07 4.19
CA ARG A 393 20.50 22.19 5.36
C ARG A 393 21.18 20.82 5.23
N ILE A 394 21.67 20.48 4.04
CA ILE A 394 22.31 19.20 3.75
C ILE A 394 23.83 19.34 3.90
N MET A 395 24.43 18.44 4.67
CA MET A 395 25.89 18.31 4.74
C MET A 395 26.37 17.35 3.66
N TYR A 396 26.83 17.88 2.53
CA TYR A 396 27.40 17.07 1.44
C TYR A 396 28.84 16.64 1.76
N VAL A 397 29.11 15.34 1.59
CA VAL A 397 30.42 14.73 1.90
C VAL A 397 31.14 14.17 0.67
N GLY A 398 30.57 14.37 -0.51
CA GLY A 398 31.13 13.94 -1.79
C GLY A 398 31.01 12.43 -2.00
N ASP A 399 32.03 11.85 -2.64
CA ASP A 399 32.07 10.43 -3.01
C ASP A 399 32.03 9.50 -1.81
N VAL A 400 31.08 8.56 -1.85
CA VAL A 400 30.83 7.56 -0.79
C VAL A 400 32.07 6.75 -0.45
N ARG A 401 32.97 6.51 -1.42
CA ARG A 401 34.20 5.72 -1.27
C ARG A 401 35.20 6.40 -0.35
N ASN A 402 35.11 7.73 -0.20
CA ASN A 402 35.97 8.51 0.67
C ASN A 402 35.44 8.59 2.11
N VAL A 403 34.24 8.08 2.37
CA VAL A 403 33.63 8.10 3.70
C VAL A 403 34.20 6.98 4.56
N THR A 404 34.90 7.36 5.64
CA THR A 404 35.57 6.42 6.54
C THR A 404 34.74 6.14 7.80
N ARG A 405 35.11 5.10 8.54
CA ARG A 405 34.54 4.81 9.87
C ARG A 405 34.61 6.01 10.83
N LYS A 406 35.73 6.73 10.81
CA LYS A 406 35.94 7.92 11.64
C LYS A 406 34.91 9.00 11.32
N HIS A 407 34.65 9.24 10.05
CA HIS A 407 33.62 10.18 9.61
C HIS A 407 32.23 9.80 10.13
N ILE A 408 31.83 8.53 10.03
CA ILE A 408 30.52 8.06 10.52
C ILE A 408 30.39 8.28 12.04
N GLN A 409 31.45 8.06 12.81
CA GLN A 409 31.46 8.29 14.26
C GLN A 409 31.40 9.78 14.62
N GLU A 410 32.03 10.66 13.84
CA GLU A 410 32.04 12.11 14.06
C GLU A 410 30.72 12.77 13.66
N TRP A 411 30.10 12.31 12.57
CA TRP A 411 28.86 12.87 12.05
C TRP A 411 27.62 12.30 12.75
N GLY A 412 27.70 11.06 13.23
CA GLY A 412 26.61 10.35 13.90
C GLY A 412 26.47 10.70 15.39
N PRO A 413 25.74 9.88 16.16
CA PRO A 413 25.02 8.67 15.72
C PRO A 413 23.92 8.97 14.69
N PHE A 414 23.64 8.02 13.79
CA PHE A 414 22.54 8.11 12.82
C PHE A 414 21.38 7.22 13.24
N ASP A 415 20.15 7.70 13.06
CA ASP A 415 18.90 6.98 13.37
C ASP A 415 18.28 6.36 12.11
N LEU A 416 18.58 6.92 10.93
CA LEU A 416 18.13 6.43 9.63
C LEU A 416 19.28 6.44 8.61
N VAL A 417 19.50 5.32 7.92
CA VAL A 417 20.43 5.22 6.78
C VAL A 417 19.65 4.87 5.52
N ILE A 418 19.66 5.73 4.51
CA ILE A 418 18.98 5.50 3.23
C ILE A 418 19.96 5.51 2.07
N GLY A 419 19.65 4.78 0.99
CA GLY A 419 20.40 4.94 -0.25
C GLY A 419 19.91 4.11 -1.42
N GLY A 420 20.16 4.63 -2.63
CA GLY A 420 19.85 3.98 -3.89
C GLY A 420 21.06 4.04 -4.82
N SER A 421 21.87 2.98 -4.83
CA SER A 421 23.08 2.95 -5.66
C SER A 421 22.70 2.91 -7.15
N PRO A 422 23.52 3.48 -8.07
CA PRO A 422 23.24 3.48 -9.50
C PRO A 422 22.86 2.10 -10.05
N CYS A 423 21.74 2.02 -10.79
CA CYS A 423 21.17 0.77 -11.26
C CYS A 423 21.65 0.33 -12.65
N ASN A 424 22.40 1.18 -13.36
CA ASN A 424 22.79 0.95 -14.76
C ASN A 424 23.51 -0.38 -14.99
N ASP A 425 24.42 -0.77 -14.10
CA ASP A 425 25.15 -2.03 -14.21
C ASP A 425 24.42 -3.23 -13.59
N LEU A 426 23.30 -3.01 -12.90
CA LEU A 426 22.46 -4.05 -12.30
C LEU A 426 21.27 -4.42 -13.19
N SER A 427 20.79 -3.46 -13.98
CA SER A 427 19.61 -3.63 -14.82
C SER A 427 19.83 -4.62 -15.96
N ILE A 428 18.97 -5.64 -16.07
CA ILE A 428 18.98 -6.64 -17.14
C ILE A 428 18.75 -5.98 -18.51
N VAL A 429 18.04 -4.85 -18.57
CA VAL A 429 17.77 -4.15 -19.84
C VAL A 429 19.01 -3.47 -20.42
N ASN A 430 20.12 -3.36 -19.66
CA ASN A 430 21.38 -2.87 -20.18
C ASN A 430 22.23 -4.04 -20.75
N PRO A 431 22.50 -4.08 -22.07
CA PRO A 431 23.34 -5.12 -22.67
C PRO A 431 24.80 -5.06 -22.21
N ALA A 432 25.28 -3.89 -21.77
CA ALA A 432 26.65 -3.66 -21.31
C ALA A 432 26.82 -3.80 -19.79
N ARG A 433 25.82 -4.36 -19.10
CA ARG A 433 25.81 -4.51 -17.63
C ARG A 433 27.02 -5.30 -17.13
N LYS A 434 27.55 -4.89 -15.98
CA LYS A 434 28.69 -5.55 -15.32
C LYS A 434 28.30 -6.33 -14.05
N GLY A 435 27.04 -6.27 -13.62
CA GLY A 435 26.52 -6.94 -12.43
C GLY A 435 26.95 -6.26 -11.12
N VAL A 436 26.57 -6.82 -9.98
CA VAL A 436 26.83 -6.21 -8.66
C VAL A 436 28.32 -6.09 -8.32
N TYR A 437 29.16 -6.98 -8.87
CA TYR A 437 30.60 -6.95 -8.64
C TYR A 437 31.39 -6.10 -9.65
N GLY A 438 30.71 -5.51 -10.64
CA GLY A 438 31.34 -4.78 -11.73
C GLY A 438 30.79 -3.36 -11.91
N GLY A 439 31.61 -2.47 -12.47
CA GLY A 439 31.19 -1.09 -12.75
C GLY A 439 30.64 -0.36 -11.52
N SER A 440 29.52 0.33 -11.72
CA SER A 440 28.76 1.06 -10.70
C SER A 440 28.00 0.14 -9.74
N GLY A 441 27.77 -1.14 -10.09
CA GLY A 441 27.11 -2.11 -9.21
C GLY A 441 27.86 -2.30 -7.88
N ARG A 442 29.18 -2.10 -7.87
CA ARG A 442 30.03 -2.22 -6.67
C ARG A 442 29.69 -1.20 -5.59
N LEU A 443 29.02 -0.10 -5.95
CA LEU A 443 28.62 0.94 -5.01
C LEU A 443 27.59 0.44 -3.98
N PHE A 444 26.88 -0.66 -4.28
CA PHE A 444 26.10 -1.39 -3.27
C PHE A 444 26.95 -1.77 -2.05
N PHE A 445 28.20 -2.22 -2.25
CA PHE A 445 29.07 -2.61 -1.14
C PHE A 445 29.50 -1.43 -0.28
N GLU A 446 29.52 -0.20 -0.83
CA GLU A 446 29.76 1.00 -0.03
C GLU A 446 28.56 1.33 0.86
N PHE A 447 27.33 1.13 0.37
CA PHE A 447 26.14 1.20 1.22
C PHE A 447 26.23 0.18 2.36
N TYR A 448 26.49 -1.08 2.04
CA TYR A 448 26.60 -2.16 3.03
C TYR A 448 27.68 -1.85 4.08
N ARG A 449 28.86 -1.41 3.65
CA ARG A 449 29.98 -1.03 4.53
C ARG A 449 29.58 0.07 5.50
N LEU A 450 29.00 1.17 4.99
CA LEU A 450 28.63 2.31 5.83
C LEU A 450 27.41 2.05 6.71
N LEU A 451 26.47 1.21 6.26
CA LEU A 451 25.35 0.72 7.07
C LEU A 451 25.88 -0.03 8.30
N HIS A 452 26.87 -0.90 8.13
CA HIS A 452 27.47 -1.63 9.24
C HIS A 452 28.22 -0.69 10.21
N GLU A 453 28.90 0.33 9.71
CA GLU A 453 29.59 1.33 10.55
C GLU A 453 28.62 2.26 11.31
N ALA A 454 27.45 2.54 10.75
CA ALA A 454 26.43 3.38 11.37
C ALA A 454 25.51 2.62 12.35
N ARG A 455 25.49 1.28 12.27
CA ARG A 455 24.64 0.42 13.10
C ARG A 455 24.99 0.60 14.59
N PRO A 456 23.99 0.71 15.49
CA PRO A 456 24.23 0.71 16.93
C PRO A 456 25.00 -0.56 17.36
N LYS A 457 25.86 -0.42 18.37
CA LYS A 457 26.58 -1.56 18.95
C LYS A 457 25.60 -2.46 19.71
N GLU A 458 25.98 -3.72 19.91
CA GLU A 458 25.22 -4.62 20.77
C GLU A 458 25.00 -4.01 22.16
N GLY A 459 23.77 -4.09 22.66
CA GLY A 459 23.33 -3.44 23.91
C GLY A 459 22.86 -2.00 23.76
N ASP A 460 22.99 -1.36 22.58
CA ASP A 460 22.33 -0.10 22.28
C ASP A 460 20.93 -0.36 21.70
N ASP A 461 19.91 -0.03 22.49
CA ASP A 461 18.49 -0.20 22.12
C ASP A 461 17.89 1.04 21.45
N ARG A 462 18.72 2.01 21.05
CA ARG A 462 18.27 3.14 20.23
C ARG A 462 17.67 2.63 18.91
N PRO A 463 16.45 3.08 18.55
CA PRO A 463 15.86 2.75 17.26
C PRO A 463 16.77 3.13 16.10
N PHE A 464 17.01 2.17 15.21
CA PHE A 464 17.84 2.34 14.05
C PHE A 464 17.16 1.71 12.84
N PHE A 465 16.95 2.53 11.82
CA PHE A 465 16.28 2.14 10.59
C PHE A 465 17.22 2.28 9.40
N TRP A 466 17.00 1.47 8.38
CA TRP A 466 17.70 1.61 7.13
C TRP A 466 16.80 1.23 5.95
N LEU A 467 17.08 1.80 4.79
CA LEU A 467 16.37 1.52 3.56
C LEU A 467 17.35 1.54 2.38
N PHE A 468 17.38 0.45 1.64
CA PHE A 468 18.10 0.37 0.37
C PHE A 468 17.11 0.16 -0.77
N GLU A 469 17.23 0.96 -1.82
CA GLU A 469 16.40 0.87 -3.02
C GLU A 469 17.25 0.51 -4.24
N ASN A 470 16.66 -0.29 -5.13
CA ASN A 470 17.20 -0.52 -6.45
C ASN A 470 16.12 -1.09 -7.40
N VAL A 471 16.45 -1.18 -8.69
CA VAL A 471 15.53 -1.62 -9.75
C VAL A 471 15.10 -3.08 -9.59
N VAL A 472 13.81 -3.34 -9.81
CA VAL A 472 13.26 -4.72 -9.82
C VAL A 472 13.85 -5.56 -10.96
N ALA A 473 14.16 -4.92 -12.09
CA ALA A 473 14.70 -5.57 -13.28
C ALA A 473 16.21 -5.91 -13.17
N MET A 474 16.68 -6.36 -12.01
CA MET A 474 18.06 -6.81 -11.79
C MET A 474 18.21 -8.32 -11.95
N GLY A 475 19.43 -8.80 -12.18
CA GLY A 475 19.73 -10.24 -12.25
C GLY A 475 19.30 -10.98 -10.98
N VAL A 476 18.71 -12.18 -11.11
CA VAL A 476 18.28 -13.00 -9.96
C VAL A 476 19.44 -13.30 -9.00
N SER A 477 20.65 -13.51 -9.54
CA SER A 477 21.86 -13.69 -8.74
C SER A 477 22.25 -12.43 -7.98
N ASP A 478 22.21 -11.27 -8.62
CA ASP A 478 22.54 -9.98 -7.99
C ASP A 478 21.54 -9.67 -6.86
N LYS A 479 20.25 -9.89 -7.13
CA LYS A 479 19.16 -9.75 -6.14
C LYS A 479 19.40 -10.63 -4.91
N ARG A 480 19.69 -11.91 -5.14
CA ARG A 480 19.97 -12.88 -4.07
C ARG A 480 21.20 -12.47 -3.27
N ASP A 481 22.25 -12.02 -3.93
CA ASP A 481 23.48 -11.60 -3.26
C ASP A 481 23.22 -10.34 -2.42
N ILE A 482 22.51 -9.34 -2.94
CA ILE A 482 22.08 -8.16 -2.17
C ILE A 482 21.27 -8.56 -0.93
N SER A 483 20.26 -9.44 -1.09
CA SER A 483 19.45 -9.95 0.03
C SER A 483 20.29 -10.67 1.07
N ARG A 484 21.33 -11.43 0.66
CA ARG A 484 22.26 -12.10 1.57
C ARG A 484 23.14 -11.12 2.35
N PHE A 485 23.70 -10.11 1.69
CA PHE A 485 24.51 -9.09 2.36
C PHE A 485 23.68 -8.26 3.34
N LEU A 486 22.43 -7.94 2.99
CA LEU A 486 21.54 -7.16 3.85
C LEU A 486 20.77 -8.01 4.88
N GLU A 487 20.90 -9.34 4.82
CA GLU A 487 20.23 -10.30 5.70
C GLU A 487 18.71 -10.14 5.73
N VAL A 488 18.12 -9.74 4.61
CA VAL A 488 16.66 -9.59 4.46
C VAL A 488 16.21 -9.97 3.05
N SER A 489 15.06 -10.65 2.96
CA SER A 489 14.37 -10.83 1.68
C SER A 489 13.94 -9.49 1.12
N SER A 490 14.17 -9.29 -0.18
CA SER A 490 13.71 -8.09 -0.87
C SER A 490 12.18 -7.98 -0.83
N TYR A 491 11.66 -6.76 -0.83
CA TYR A 491 10.21 -6.53 -0.86
C TYR A 491 9.54 -7.08 -2.14
N SER A 492 10.31 -7.40 -3.19
CA SER A 492 9.80 -8.02 -4.41
C SER A 492 9.83 -9.55 -4.39
N ASP A 493 10.56 -10.19 -3.46
CA ASP A 493 10.51 -11.65 -3.23
C ASP A 493 9.32 -12.03 -2.35
N ARG A 494 8.99 -11.17 -1.39
CA ARG A 494 7.68 -11.20 -0.73
C ARG A 494 6.70 -10.81 -1.80
N GLY A 495 6.05 -11.80 -2.42
CA GLY A 495 5.10 -11.57 -3.49
C GLY A 495 4.33 -10.31 -3.17
N LEU A 496 4.58 -9.24 -3.94
CA LEU A 496 3.94 -7.95 -3.74
C LEU A 496 2.46 -8.26 -3.46
N PRO A 497 1.77 -7.56 -2.55
CA PRO A 497 0.41 -7.22 -2.89
C PRO A 497 0.53 -6.45 -4.21
N ALA A 498 0.59 -7.18 -5.34
CA ALA A 498 0.59 -6.67 -6.69
C ALA A 498 -0.67 -5.83 -6.74
N SER A 499 -0.35 -4.55 -6.63
CA SER A 499 -1.15 -3.34 -6.79
C SER A 499 -2.12 -3.41 -7.93
#